data_AF-A0A967SZD0-F1
#
_entry.id   AF-A0A967SZD0-F1
#
_cell.length_a   1.000
_cell.length_b   1.000
_cell.length_c   1.000
_cell.angle_alpha   90.00
_cell.angle_beta   90.00
_cell.angle_gamma   90.00
#
_symmetry.space_group_name_H-M   'P 1'
#
loop_
_entity.id
_entity.type
_entity.pdbx_description
1 polymer ?
#
loop_
_entity_poly.entity_id
_entity_poly.type
_entity_poly.pdbx_seq_one_letter_code
_entity_poly.pdbx_strand_id
1 'polypeptide(L)'
;LNDIAKKAGVSVSTASRILNNKSEKCRISEKTQLLVETAAQELKYRPNQLARGLRLKKTNTIGLILPDISNPFFAYVARMIQ
;
A
#
# COMPACT_ATOMS: atom_id res chain seq x y z
N LEU A 1 5.04 -10.09 -4.63
CA LEU A 1 3.64 -10.54 -4.45
C LEU A 1 3.43 -11.97 -4.95
N ASN A 2 3.91 -12.32 -6.15
CA ASN A 2 3.94 -13.72 -6.62
C ASN A 2 4.75 -14.64 -5.69
N ASP A 3 5.88 -14.17 -5.16
CA ASP A 3 6.72 -14.98 -4.26
C ASP A 3 6.08 -15.21 -2.89
N ILE A 4 5.35 -14.21 -2.39
CA ILE A 4 4.58 -14.32 -1.14
C ILE A 4 3.43 -15.31 -1.33
N ALA A 5 2.75 -15.25 -2.46
CA ALA A 5 1.66 -16.17 -2.80
C ALA A 5 2.15 -17.62 -2.88
N LYS A 6 3.30 -17.86 -3.54
CA LYS A 6 3.95 -19.16 -3.58
C LYS A 6 4.37 -19.65 -2.20
N LYS A 7 4.99 -18.79 -1.40
CA LYS A 7 5.50 -19.15 -0.07
C LYS A 7 4.39 -19.42 0.95
N ALA A 8 3.30 -18.67 0.88
CA ALA A 8 2.13 -18.88 1.74
C ALA A 8 1.14 -19.93 1.20
N GLY A 9 1.38 -20.51 0.02
CA GLY A 9 0.50 -21.52 -0.59
C GLY A 9 -0.87 -20.99 -1.00
N VAL A 10 -0.99 -19.70 -1.32
CA VAL A 10 -2.26 -19.05 -1.69
C VAL A 10 -2.23 -18.48 -3.08
N SER A 11 -3.40 -18.18 -3.64
CA SER A 11 -3.48 -17.45 -4.91
C SER A 11 -2.94 -16.02 -4.77
N VAL A 12 -2.41 -15.46 -5.86
CA VAL A 12 -1.95 -14.06 -5.94
C VAL A 12 -3.06 -13.08 -5.56
N SER A 13 -4.31 -13.39 -5.91
CA SER A 13 -5.50 -12.63 -5.54
C SER A 13 -5.77 -12.67 -4.03
N THR A 14 -5.61 -13.84 -3.38
CA THR A 14 -5.74 -13.97 -1.93
C THR A 14 -4.64 -13.20 -1.19
N ALA A 15 -3.38 -13.36 -1.60
CA ALA A 15 -2.26 -12.60 -1.03
C ALA A 15 -2.46 -11.08 -1.19
N SER A 16 -2.94 -10.64 -2.35
CA SER A 16 -3.25 -9.23 -2.60
C SER A 16 -4.39 -8.71 -1.71
N ARG A 17 -5.42 -9.53 -1.43
CA ARG A 17 -6.53 -9.14 -0.56
C ARG A 17 -6.07 -8.99 0.90
N ILE A 18 -5.23 -9.90 1.39
CA ILE A 18 -4.67 -9.83 2.74
C ILE A 18 -3.75 -8.60 2.87
N LEU A 19 -2.81 -8.41 1.95
CA LEU A 19 -1.89 -7.27 1.96
C LEU A 19 -2.55 -5.90 1.74
N ASN A 20 -3.79 -5.87 1.21
CA ASN A 20 -4.58 -4.64 1.07
C ASN A 20 -5.63 -4.48 2.19
N ASN A 21 -5.50 -5.18 3.32
CA ASN A 21 -6.45 -5.13 4.45
C ASN A 21 -7.92 -5.41 4.06
N LYS A 22 -8.13 -6.23 3.01
CA LYS A 22 -9.45 -6.72 2.58
C LYS A 22 -9.70 -8.16 3.06
N SER A 23 -8.92 -8.62 4.03
CA SER A 23 -8.98 -9.97 4.58
C SER A 23 -10.32 -10.27 5.25
N GLU A 24 -10.85 -9.33 6.03
CA GLU A 24 -12.17 -9.47 6.69
C GLU A 24 -13.32 -9.59 5.69
N LYS A 25 -13.32 -8.76 4.63
CA LYS A 25 -14.36 -8.79 3.59
C LYS A 25 -14.40 -10.10 2.80
N CYS A 26 -13.33 -10.90 2.85
CA CYS A 26 -13.22 -12.15 2.09
C CYS A 26 -13.32 -13.40 2.98
N ARG A 27 -13.66 -13.26 4.28
CA ARG A 27 -13.73 -14.37 5.25
C ARG A 27 -12.49 -15.28 5.22
N ILE A 28 -11.31 -14.66 5.14
CA ILE A 28 -10.04 -15.40 5.12
C ILE A 28 -9.71 -15.81 6.56
N SER A 29 -9.49 -17.10 6.79
CA SER A 29 -9.07 -17.63 8.09
C SER A 29 -7.83 -16.91 8.62
N GLU A 30 -7.82 -16.59 9.91
CA GLU A 30 -6.70 -15.93 10.59
C GLU A 30 -5.38 -16.68 10.38
N LYS A 31 -5.43 -18.02 10.34
CA LYS A 31 -4.26 -18.88 10.06
C LYS A 31 -3.61 -18.53 8.71
N THR A 32 -4.42 -18.29 7.68
CA THR A 32 -3.93 -17.93 6.34
C THR A 32 -3.44 -16.48 6.29
N GLN A 33 -4.05 -15.57 7.07
CA GLN A 33 -3.58 -14.19 7.19
C GLN A 33 -2.17 -14.16 7.80
N LEU A 34 -1.99 -14.88 8.91
CA LEU A 34 -0.70 -14.98 9.60
C LEU A 34 0.40 -15.54 8.69
N LEU A 35 0.10 -16.61 7.94
CA LEU A 35 1.06 -17.19 6.98
C LEU A 35 1.52 -16.19 5.91
N VAL A 36 0.59 -15.39 5.38
CA VAL A 36 0.90 -14.39 4.36
C VAL A 36 1.67 -13.22 4.94
N GLU A 37 1.35 -12.77 6.16
CA GLU A 37 2.08 -11.72 6.87
C GLU A 37 3.51 -12.14 7.19
N THR A 38 3.71 -13.35 7.73
CA THR A 38 5.05 -13.90 8.00
C THR A 38 5.86 -14.02 6.71
N ALA A 39 5.26 -14.57 5.64
CA ALA A 39 5.93 -14.66 4.35
C ALA A 39 6.29 -13.28 3.77
N ALA A 40 5.43 -12.27 3.96
CA ALA A 40 5.69 -10.91 3.53
C ALA A 40 6.82 -10.24 4.33
N GLN A 41 6.89 -10.48 5.64
CA GLN A 41 7.97 -9.98 6.50
C GLN A 41 9.31 -10.62 6.14
N GLU A 42 9.37 -11.95 5.99
CA GLU A 42 10.60 -12.67 5.62
C GLU A 42 11.13 -12.24 4.25
N LEU A 43 10.22 -11.97 3.30
CA LEU A 43 10.58 -11.48 1.97
C LEU A 43 10.84 -9.97 1.92
N LYS A 44 10.77 -9.27 3.06
CA LYS A 44 10.86 -7.80 3.18
C LYS A 44 10.00 -7.08 2.14
N TYR A 45 8.81 -7.63 1.88
CA TYR A 45 7.96 -7.14 0.83
C TYR A 45 7.45 -5.74 1.16
N ARG A 46 7.76 -4.77 0.29
CA ARG A 46 7.20 -3.42 0.35
C ARG A 46 6.24 -3.22 -0.82
N PRO A 47 4.98 -2.85 -0.57
CA PRO A 47 4.04 -2.57 -1.65
C PRO A 47 4.52 -1.37 -2.47
N ASN A 48 4.68 -1.57 -3.77
CA ASN A 48 5.03 -0.49 -4.69
C ASN A 48 3.79 0.37 -4.98
N GLN A 49 3.74 1.57 -4.39
CA GLN A 49 2.61 2.50 -4.55
C GLN A 49 2.49 3.01 -6.00
N LEU A 50 3.59 3.14 -6.75
CA LEU A 50 3.54 3.54 -8.17
C LEU A 50 2.89 2.46 -9.03
N ALA A 51 3.30 1.20 -8.86
CA ALA A 51 2.69 0.08 -9.57
C ALA A 51 1.21 -0.10 -9.20
N ARG A 52 0.87 0.11 -7.93
CA ARG A 52 -0.50 0.13 -7.43
C ARG A 52 -1.31 1.26 -8.05
N GLY A 53 -0.74 2.46 -8.13
CA GLY A 53 -1.38 3.64 -8.70
C GLY A 53 -1.62 3.52 -10.20
N LEU A 54 -0.67 2.92 -10.94
CA LEU A 54 -0.83 2.61 -12.36
C LEU A 54 -1.98 1.63 -12.60
N ARG A 55 -2.05 0.55 -11.82
CA ARG A 55 -3.13 -0.45 -11.92
C ARG A 55 -4.50 0.13 -11.55
N LEU A 56 -4.56 0.97 -10.53
CA LEU A 56 -5.80 1.61 -10.06
C LEU A 56 -6.16 2.88 -10.86
N LYS A 57 -5.30 3.32 -11.79
CA LYS A 57 -5.35 4.64 -12.44
C LYS A 57 -5.53 5.81 -11.45
N LYS A 58 -5.08 5.63 -10.20
CA LYS A 58 -5.22 6.58 -9.09
C LYS A 58 -4.00 6.51 -8.20
N THR A 59 -3.27 7.62 -8.08
CA THR A 59 -2.01 7.70 -7.31
C THR A 59 -2.22 8.15 -5.86
N ASN A 60 -3.44 8.54 -5.48
CA ASN A 60 -3.76 9.14 -4.17
C ASN A 60 -2.76 10.25 -3.77
N THR A 61 -2.25 11.00 -4.75
CA THR A 61 -1.27 12.07 -4.56
C THR A 61 -1.98 13.41 -4.71
N ILE A 62 -1.79 14.30 -3.74
CA ILE A 62 -2.24 15.70 -3.82
C ILE A 62 -1.03 16.52 -4.29
N GLY A 63 -1.17 17.22 -5.43
CA GLY A 63 -0.15 18.13 -5.93
C GLY A 63 -0.43 19.55 -5.44
N LEU A 64 0.55 20.18 -4.78
CA LEU A 64 0.47 21.56 -4.32
C LEU A 64 1.45 22.42 -5.12
N ILE A 65 0.94 23.38 -5.88
CA ILE A 65 1.75 24.33 -6.66
C ILE A 65 1.79 25.66 -5.89
N LEU A 66 3.00 26.08 -5.50
CA LEU A 66 3.22 27.32 -4.75
C LEU A 66 4.19 28.23 -5.51
N PRO A 67 4.04 29.56 -5.41
CA PRO A 67 4.96 30.50 -6.04
C PRO A 67 6.37 30.43 -5.45
N ASP A 68 6.49 30.37 -4.11
CA ASP A 68 7.76 30.27 -3.39
C ASP A 68 7.54 29.69 -1.99
N ILE A 69 8.30 28.65 -1.64
CA ILE A 69 8.23 28.01 -0.31
C ILE A 69 9.00 28.78 0.77
N SER A 70 9.83 29.73 0.36
CA SER A 70 10.60 30.60 1.26
C SER A 70 9.72 31.67 1.91
N ASN A 71 8.58 31.99 1.28
CA ASN A 71 7.62 32.91 1.85
C ASN A 71 6.87 32.23 3.03
N PRO A 72 6.93 32.77 4.25
CA PRO A 72 6.29 32.18 5.44
C PRO A 72 4.80 31.92 5.28
N PHE A 73 4.08 32.72 4.48
CA PHE A 73 2.66 32.53 4.23
C PHE A 73 2.40 31.23 3.45
N PHE A 74 3.11 31.01 2.34
CA PHE A 74 2.95 29.80 1.52
C PHE A 74 3.49 28.55 2.23
N ALA A 75 4.58 28.68 2.99
CA ALA A 75 5.09 27.61 3.83
C ALA A 75 4.08 27.18 4.91
N TYR A 76 3.39 28.15 5.53
CA TYR A 76 2.35 27.88 6.51
C TYR A 76 1.16 27.15 5.88
N VAL A 77 0.69 27.59 4.72
CA VAL A 77 -0.39 26.93 3.97
C VAL A 77 0.01 25.50 3.57
N ALA A 78 1.24 25.31 3.07
CA ALA A 78 1.75 23.98 2.72
C ALA A 78 1.74 23.03 3.93
N ARG A 79 2.12 23.54 5.11
CA ARG A 79 2.14 22.76 6.35
C ARG A 79 0.75 22.42 6.89
N MET A 80 -0.27 23.22 6.60
CA MET A 80 -1.65 22.86 6.96
C MET A 80 -2.25 21.76 6.07
N ILE A 81 -1.72 21.58 4.87
CA ILE A 81 -2.23 20.60 3.89
C ILE A 81 -1.56 19.23 4.03
N GLN A 82 -0.33 19.17 4.55
CA GLN A 82 0.44 17.94 4.81
C GLN A 82 -0.17 17.13 5.97
#